data_AF-A0A8C4TAI7-F1
#
_entry.id   AF-A0A8C4TAI7-F1
#
_cell.length_a   1.000
_cell.length_b   1.000
_cell.length_c   1.000
_cell.angle_alpha   90.00
_cell.angle_beta   90.00
_cell.angle_gamma   90.00
#
_symmetry.space_group_name_H-M   'P 1'
#
loop_
_entity.id
_entity.type
_entity.pdbx_description
1 polymer ?
#
loop_
_entity_poly.entity_id
_entity_poly.type
_entity_poly.pdbx_seq_one_letter_code
_entity_poly.pdbx_strand_id
1 'polypeptide(L)' 'DMLNNPIRTFMIQIAVLANHQNGRDTHMRQIKVYTPVEESSIGKYPRCTTVDFMMYRTIR' A
#
# COMPACT_ATOMS: atom_id res chain seq x y z
N ASP A 1 -2.08 15.64 10.37
CA ASP A 1 -2.04 14.59 11.38
C ASP A 1 -1.03 13.54 10.93
N MET A 2 0.14 13.46 11.58
CA MET A 2 1.19 12.53 11.16
C MET A 2 0.80 11.06 11.37
N LEU A 3 -0.26 10.79 12.14
CA LEU A 3 -0.73 9.44 12.43
C LEU A 3 -1.37 8.74 11.22
N ASN A 4 -1.86 9.50 10.24
CA ASN A 4 -2.64 8.98 9.10
C ASN A 4 -1.86 8.93 7.77
N ASN A 5 -0.56 9.26 7.78
CA ASN A 5 0.26 9.22 6.56
C ASN A 5 1.04 7.90 6.48
N PRO A 6 1.05 7.21 5.32
CA PRO A 6 1.87 6.01 5.14
C PRO A 6 3.36 6.35 5.25
N ILE A 7 4.14 5.41 5.79
CA ILE A 7 5.60 5.54 5.85
C ILE A 7 6.18 5.41 4.43
N ARG A 8 7.03 6.37 4.04
CA ARG A 8 7.85 6.28 2.81
C ARG A 8 9.20 5.68 3.19
N THR A 9 9.48 4.47 2.72
CA THR A 9 10.74 3.76 2.97
C THR A 9 11.11 2.89 1.77
N PHE A 10 12.41 2.61 1.61
CA PHE A 10 12.92 1.67 0.61
C PHE A 10 12.86 0.21 1.07
N MET A 11 12.79 -0.03 2.39
CA MET A 11 12.83 -1.36 2.98
C MET A 11 11.90 -1.49 4.17
N ILE A 12 11.25 -2.65 4.27
CA ILE A 12 10.50 -3.10 5.44
C ILE A 12 11.11 -4.43 5.87
N GLN A 13 11.49 -4.53 7.15
CA GLN A 13 12.01 -5.77 7.74
C GLN A 13 11.02 -6.32 8.75
N ILE A 14 10.69 -7.60 8.62
CA ILE A 14 9.87 -8.33 9.60
C ILE A 14 10.79 -9.38 10.24
N ALA A 15 11.05 -9.22 11.54
CA ALA A 15 11.87 -10.13 12.32
C ALA A 15 11.01 -10.86 13.36
N VAL A 16 10.96 -12.19 13.29
CA VAL A 16 10.31 -13.02 14.30
C VAL A 16 11.33 -13.33 15.37
N LEU A 17 11.22 -12.64 16.52
CA LEU A 17 12.21 -12.74 17.59
C LEU A 17 12.02 -13.98 18.48
N ALA A 18 10.82 -14.54 18.52
CA ALA A 18 10.48 -15.72 19.30
C ALA A 18 9.29 -16.46 18.70
N ASN A 19 9.21 -17.76 18.97
CA ASN A 19 8.12 -18.63 18.55
C ASN A 19 7.45 -19.28 19.76
N HIS A 20 6.23 -19.78 19.58
CA HIS A 20 5.55 -20.61 20.57
C HIS A 20 6.38 -21.85 20.90
N GLN A 21 6.44 -22.24 22.18
CA GLN A 21 7.22 -23.39 22.69
C GLN A 21 8.72 -23.36 22.30
N ASN A 22 9.32 -22.17 22.14
CA ASN A 22 10.70 -22.00 21.67
C ASN A 22 10.97 -22.74 20.35
N GLY A 23 9.95 -22.86 19.49
CA GLY A 23 10.10 -23.47 18.17
C GLY A 23 11.23 -22.81 17.39
N ARG A 24 12.08 -23.62 16.75
CA ARG A 24 13.22 -23.12 15.97
C ARG A 24 12.76 -22.37 14.72
N ASP A 25 11.75 -22.90 14.04
CA ASP A 25 11.28 -22.40 12.75
C ASP A 25 9.89 -21.76 12.88
N THR A 26 9.66 -20.69 12.14
CA THR A 26 8.37 -20.01 12.07
C THR A 26 7.64 -20.36 10.78
N HIS A 27 6.35 -20.66 10.88
CA HIS A 27 5.49 -20.87 9.71
C HIS A 27 4.64 -19.64 9.43
N MET A 28 5.12 -18.74 8.57
CA MET A 28 4.30 -17.63 8.05
C MET A 28 3.53 -18.10 6.82
N ARG A 29 2.19 -18.07 6.89
CA ARG A 29 1.32 -18.52 5.79
C ARG A 29 1.00 -17.40 4.80
N GLN A 30 1.00 -16.15 5.26
CA GLN A 30 0.70 -15.00 4.43
C GLN A 30 1.22 -13.70 5.05
N ILE A 31 1.72 -12.81 4.19
CA ILE A 31 2.00 -11.41 4.50
C ILE A 31 1.34 -10.59 3.42
N LYS A 32 0.62 -9.53 3.80
CA LYS A 32 0.06 -8.54 2.85
C LYS A 32 0.51 -7.16 3.29
N VAL A 33 1.15 -6.43 2.39
CA VAL A 33 1.54 -5.04 2.59
C VAL A 33 0.68 -4.19 1.67
N TYR A 34 0.01 -3.20 2.23
CA TYR A 34 -0.87 -2.29 1.50
C TYR A 34 -0.26 -0.90 1.49
N THR A 35 -0.42 -0.20 0.37
CA THR A 35 -0.11 1.21 0.21
C THR A 35 -1.38 1.92 -0.25
N PRO A 36 -1.56 3.20 0.10
CA PRO A 36 -2.57 4.01 -0.57
C PRO A 36 -2.35 3.99 -2.08
N VAL A 37 -3.43 3.78 -2.81
CA VAL A 37 -3.44 3.88 -4.27
C VAL A 37 -3.66 5.34 -4.60
N GLU A 38 -2.76 5.94 -5.38
CA GLU A 38 -3.02 7.27 -5.92
C GLU A 38 -4.16 7.18 -6.95
N GLU A 39 -5.29 7.81 -6.64
CA GLU A 39 -6.44 7.87 -7.55
C GLU A 39 -6.33 9.01 -8.57
N SER A 40 -5.38 9.92 -8.38
CA SER A 40 -5.12 11.05 -9.26
C SER A 40 -4.39 10.60 -10.52
N SER A 41 -5.13 10.49 -11.62
CA SER A 41 -4.57 10.30 -12.96
C SER A 41 -3.85 11.53 -13.51
N ILE A 42 -4.11 12.70 -12.93
CA ILE A 42 -3.68 13.98 -13.47
C ILE A 42 -3.30 14.87 -12.28
N GLY A 43 -2.01 14.96 -11.97
CA GLY A 43 -1.45 15.93 -11.02
C GLY A 43 -2.18 16.05 -9.66
N LYS A 44 -2.19 17.27 -9.09
CA LYS A 44 -2.85 17.60 -7.82
C LYS A 44 -4.36 17.89 -7.97
N TYR A 45 -5.02 17.31 -8.98
CA TYR A 45 -6.44 17.57 -9.23
C TYR A 45 -7.33 16.52 -8.55
N PRO A 46 -8.56 16.89 -8.14
CA PRO A 46 -9.49 15.95 -7.54
C PRO A 46 -9.85 14.84 -8.52
N ARG A 47 -10.27 13.69 -7.98
CA ARG A 47 -10.69 12.55 -8.78
C ARG A 47 -11.91 12.92 -9.64
N CYS A 48 -11.78 12.70 -10.94
CA CYS A 48 -12.89 12.75 -11.89
C CYS A 48 -13.72 11.48 -11.78
N THR A 49 -15.04 11.63 -11.68
CA THR A 49 -15.98 10.52 -11.42
C THR A 49 -16.98 10.28 -12.55
N THR A 50 -17.23 11.29 -13.38
CA THR A 50 -18.15 11.18 -14.52
C THR A 50 -17.51 10.38 -15.66
N VAL A 51 -18.30 9.51 -16.29
CA VAL A 51 -17.88 8.70 -17.45
C VAL A 51 -17.33 9.59 -18.56
N ASP A 52 -17.98 10.74 -18.82
CA ASP A 52 -17.59 11.69 -19.86
C ASP A 52 -16.16 12.22 -19.70
N PHE A 53 -15.71 12.37 -18.45
CA PHE A 53 -14.37 12.82 -18.15
C PHE A 53 -13.38 11.66 -18.09
N MET A 54 -13.81 10.51 -17.56
CA MET A 54 -12.96 9.32 -17.47
C MET A 54 -12.58 8.75 -18.83
N MET A 55 -13.40 8.94 -19.88
CA MET A 55 -13.09 8.43 -21.22
C MET A 55 -11.82 9.05 -21.82
N TYR A 56 -11.48 10.29 -21.43
CA TYR A 56 -10.30 11.02 -21.89
C TYR A 56 -9.13 10.98 -20.90
N ARG A 57 -9.21 10.15 -19.84
CA ARG A 57 -8.25 10.11 -18.72
C ARG A 57 -6.84 9.65 -19.11
N THR A 58 -6.72 8.77 -20.10
CA THR A 58 -5.45 8.19 -20.53
C THR A 58 -5.46 7.96 -22.03
N ILE A 59 -4.30 8.11 -22.65
CA ILE A 59 -4.01 7.50 -23.94
C ILE A 59 -3.39 6.14 -23.61
N ARG A 60 -3.89 5.05 -24.19
CA ARG A 60 -3.42 3.68 -23.90
C ARG A 60 -2.92 3.01 -25.17
#